data_AF-A0A0R1RUP6-F1
#
_entry.id   AF-A0A0R1RUP6-F1
#
_cell.length_a   1.000
_cell.length_b   1.000
_cell.length_c   1.000
_cell.angle_alpha   90.00
_cell.angle_beta   90.00
_cell.angle_gamma   90.00
#
_symmetry.space_group_name_H-M   'P 1'
#
loop_
_entity.id
_entity.type
_entity.pdbx_description
1 polymer ?
#
loop_
_entity_poly.entity_id
_entity_poly.type
_entity_poly.pdbx_seq_one_letter_code
_entity_poly.pdbx_strand_id
1 'polypeptide(L)'
;MKIEVQAFINQIQDQTYLTDEYELATPEPFTSAPLLAAIQPAIEKALEKQTLASFSATTTYHDEPVKVTLETGIVNLPLQYIKKVNQFFDEAAIVDVKLYLYVTSPWINRSGMRIDEIGTIETVAADSPAAWAKISELLDQDLLAVVAGSEAPKVVPEEQPAKKAPAKKKATTKKKATAKKKAPAKKATAKKTTTKKATTKKAAAKKTTTKKAATKKPAATKKTTKKAD
;
A
#
# COMPACT_ATOMS: atom_id res chain seq x y z
N MET A 1 14.20 11.99 3.01
CA MET A 1 13.46 11.27 4.06
C MET A 1 13.76 9.79 3.91
N LYS A 2 14.18 9.14 5.00
CA LYS A 2 14.39 7.69 5.05
C LYS A 2 13.39 7.07 6.02
N ILE A 3 12.94 5.86 5.72
CA ILE A 3 12.03 5.10 6.58
C ILE A 3 12.46 3.64 6.62
N GLU A 4 12.26 2.99 7.77
CA GLU A 4 12.38 1.53 7.87
C GLU A 4 11.23 0.87 7.10
N VAL A 5 11.52 -0.16 6.33
CA VAL A 5 10.53 -0.85 5.49
C VAL A 5 9.36 -1.36 6.33
N GLN A 6 9.62 -1.97 7.49
CA GLN A 6 8.56 -2.42 8.39
C GLN A 6 7.70 -1.26 8.92
N ALA A 7 8.31 -0.13 9.29
CA ALA A 7 7.59 1.04 9.75
C ALA A 7 6.70 1.63 8.62
N PHE A 8 7.21 1.68 7.40
CA PHE A 8 6.45 2.08 6.22
C PHE A 8 5.24 1.16 6.01
N ILE A 9 5.44 -0.17 6.02
CA ILE A 9 4.35 -1.14 5.87
C ILE A 9 3.27 -0.95 6.94
N ASN A 10 3.67 -0.78 8.20
CA ASN A 10 2.74 -0.56 9.30
C ASN A 10 1.95 0.74 9.11
N GLN A 11 2.60 1.87 8.78
CA GLN A 11 1.91 3.14 8.57
C GLN A 11 0.87 3.09 7.44
N ILE A 12 1.17 2.35 6.36
CA ILE A 12 0.22 2.17 5.26
C ILE A 12 -0.93 1.23 5.67
N GLN A 13 -0.65 0.14 6.39
CA GLN A 13 -1.68 -0.78 6.87
C GLN A 13 -2.61 -0.15 7.92
N ASP A 14 -2.04 0.69 8.79
CA ASP A 14 -2.76 1.39 9.85
C ASP A 14 -3.43 2.69 9.36
N GLN A 15 -3.28 3.01 8.06
CA GLN A 15 -3.85 4.22 7.43
C GLN A 15 -3.43 5.53 8.12
N THR A 16 -2.20 5.58 8.66
CA THR A 16 -1.68 6.76 9.37
C THR A 16 -0.99 7.76 8.45
N TYR A 17 -1.15 7.62 7.13
CA TYR A 17 -0.62 8.52 6.11
C TYR A 17 -1.68 9.55 5.71
N LEU A 18 -1.25 10.68 5.15
CA LEU A 18 -2.17 11.72 4.67
C LEU A 18 -2.81 11.27 3.36
N THR A 19 -4.13 11.30 3.29
CA THR A 19 -4.83 10.93 2.06
C THR A 19 -6.10 11.74 1.91
N ASP A 20 -6.33 12.24 0.69
CA ASP A 20 -7.59 12.85 0.26
C ASP A 20 -7.84 12.43 -1.19
N GLU A 21 -9.12 12.37 -1.54
CA GLU A 21 -9.58 12.13 -2.90
C GLU A 21 -10.47 13.29 -3.35
N TYR A 22 -10.13 13.88 -4.49
CA TYR A 22 -10.83 15.00 -5.10
C TYR A 22 -11.56 14.50 -6.34
N GLU A 23 -12.88 14.61 -6.35
CA GLU A 23 -13.67 14.39 -7.55
C GLU A 23 -13.78 15.71 -8.33
N LEU A 24 -13.27 15.71 -9.56
CA LEU A 24 -13.23 16.88 -10.42
C LEU A 24 -14.09 16.65 -11.66
N ALA A 25 -14.71 17.73 -12.13
CA ALA A 25 -15.29 17.72 -13.46
C ALA A 25 -14.21 17.52 -14.52
N THR A 26 -14.58 16.88 -15.64
CA THR A 26 -13.69 16.65 -16.77
C THR A 26 -13.12 17.97 -17.28
N PRO A 27 -11.79 18.16 -17.23
CA PRO A 27 -11.21 19.39 -17.74
C PRO A 27 -11.33 19.44 -19.27
N GLU A 28 -11.70 20.63 -19.78
CA GLU A 28 -11.79 20.93 -21.21
C GLU A 28 -10.89 22.15 -21.49
N PRO A 29 -9.71 21.99 -22.11
CA PRO A 29 -9.12 20.74 -22.62
C PRO A 29 -8.60 19.80 -21.52
N PHE A 30 -8.52 18.50 -21.84
CA PHE A 30 -8.09 17.44 -20.91
C PHE A 30 -6.58 17.52 -20.62
N THR A 31 -6.21 18.30 -19.61
CA THR A 31 -4.82 18.69 -19.30
C THR A 31 -4.48 18.48 -17.82
N SER A 32 -3.18 18.42 -17.52
CA SER A 32 -2.66 18.19 -16.17
C SER A 32 -2.98 19.31 -15.18
N ALA A 33 -2.98 20.57 -15.62
CA ALA A 33 -3.08 21.75 -14.76
C ALA A 33 -4.24 21.73 -13.73
N PRO A 34 -5.51 21.49 -14.09
CA PRO A 34 -6.61 21.45 -13.13
C PRO A 34 -6.53 20.28 -12.14
N LEU A 35 -6.04 19.13 -12.59
CA LEU A 35 -5.83 17.94 -11.73
C LEU A 35 -4.72 18.22 -10.70
N LEU A 36 -3.60 18.79 -11.17
CA LEU A 36 -2.47 19.13 -10.31
C LEU A 36 -2.80 20.25 -9.33
N ALA A 37 -3.56 21.26 -9.74
CA ALA A 37 -3.99 22.35 -8.87
C ALA A 37 -4.79 21.86 -7.64
N ALA A 38 -5.52 20.75 -7.77
CA ALA A 38 -6.26 20.15 -6.65
C ALA A 38 -5.34 19.43 -5.65
N ILE A 39 -4.35 18.66 -6.13
CA ILE A 39 -3.52 17.79 -5.29
C ILE A 39 -2.19 18.43 -4.83
N GLN A 40 -1.64 19.37 -5.59
CA GLN A 40 -0.39 20.06 -5.32
C GLN A 40 -0.30 20.64 -3.90
N PRO A 41 -1.26 21.46 -3.41
CA PRO A 41 -1.14 22.07 -2.10
C PRO A 41 -1.17 21.06 -0.95
N ALA A 42 -1.82 19.90 -1.16
CA ALA A 42 -1.88 18.83 -0.17
C ALA A 42 -0.55 18.04 -0.14
N ILE A 43 0.02 17.74 -1.31
CA ILE A 43 1.34 17.13 -1.44
C ILE A 43 2.44 18.02 -0.86
N GLU A 44 2.47 19.30 -1.17
CA GLU A 44 3.49 20.22 -0.64
C GLU A 44 3.48 20.26 0.89
N LYS A 45 2.28 20.35 1.50
CA LYS A 45 2.13 20.26 2.96
C LYS A 45 2.61 18.93 3.53
N ALA A 46 2.44 17.83 2.81
CA ALA A 46 2.93 16.52 3.24
C ALA A 46 4.45 16.41 3.12
N LEU A 47 5.03 16.96 2.05
CA LEU A 47 6.48 17.02 1.83
C LEU A 47 7.16 17.88 2.90
N GLU A 48 6.59 19.04 3.25
CA GLU A 48 7.08 19.91 4.32
C GLU A 48 7.10 19.20 5.69
N LYS A 49 6.05 18.42 5.98
CA LYS A 49 5.95 17.64 7.23
C LYS A 49 6.77 16.36 7.21
N GLN A 50 7.35 15.99 6.06
CA GLN A 50 8.03 14.71 5.84
C GLN A 50 7.17 13.52 6.27
N THR A 51 5.89 13.56 5.90
CA THR A 51 4.91 12.50 6.20
C THR A 51 4.55 11.75 4.93
N LEU A 52 4.24 10.45 5.08
CA LEU A 52 3.69 9.67 3.97
C LEU A 52 2.35 10.27 3.52
N ALA A 53 2.13 10.30 2.22
CA ALA A 53 0.93 10.84 1.61
C ALA A 53 0.49 10.10 0.35
N SER A 54 -0.81 10.14 0.07
CA SER A 54 -1.44 9.64 -1.15
C SER A 54 -2.67 10.49 -1.46
N PHE A 55 -2.54 11.37 -2.45
CA PHE A 55 -3.61 12.27 -2.86
C PHE A 55 -4.08 11.92 -4.26
N SER A 56 -5.38 11.73 -4.41
CA SER A 56 -6.01 11.31 -5.66
C SER A 56 -6.90 12.41 -6.23
N ALA A 57 -6.88 12.60 -7.54
CA ALA A 57 -7.88 13.34 -8.28
C ALA A 57 -8.55 12.40 -9.29
N THR A 58 -9.87 12.29 -9.23
CA THR A 58 -10.66 11.42 -10.09
C THR A 58 -11.55 12.29 -10.99
N THR A 59 -11.56 11.96 -12.28
CA THR A 59 -12.40 12.60 -13.30
C THR A 59 -12.95 11.53 -14.23
N THR A 60 -14.04 11.81 -14.92
CA THR A 60 -14.56 10.92 -15.98
C THR A 60 -14.13 11.46 -17.34
N TYR A 61 -13.73 10.61 -18.29
CA TYR A 61 -13.43 11.01 -19.66
C TYR A 61 -14.02 9.97 -20.62
N HIS A 62 -14.89 10.41 -21.55
CA HIS A 62 -15.69 9.51 -22.41
C HIS A 62 -16.37 8.35 -21.64
N ASP A 63 -17.07 8.68 -20.57
CA ASP A 63 -17.79 7.74 -19.67
C ASP A 63 -16.90 6.72 -18.92
N GLU A 64 -15.57 6.88 -18.96
CA GLU A 64 -14.62 6.01 -18.26
C GLU A 64 -13.85 6.79 -17.18
N PRO A 65 -13.59 6.21 -16.00
CA PRO A 65 -12.91 6.90 -14.92
C PRO A 65 -11.41 7.02 -15.19
N VAL A 66 -10.88 8.22 -15.01
CA VAL A 66 -9.45 8.54 -14.98
C VAL A 66 -9.10 9.01 -13.58
N LYS A 67 -8.21 8.27 -12.91
CA LYS A 67 -7.74 8.58 -11.56
C LYS A 67 -6.26 8.87 -11.59
N VAL A 68 -5.88 10.06 -11.15
CA VAL A 68 -4.50 10.52 -11.01
C VAL A 68 -4.17 10.54 -9.53
N THR A 69 -3.12 9.84 -9.12
CA THR A 69 -2.71 9.75 -7.72
C THR A 69 -1.25 10.16 -7.61
N LEU A 70 -0.93 11.08 -6.71
CA LEU A 70 0.43 11.34 -6.28
C LEU A 70 0.62 10.72 -4.90
N GLU A 71 1.59 9.82 -4.78
CA GLU A 71 1.84 9.11 -3.53
C GLU A 71 3.32 8.97 -3.21
N THR A 72 3.62 8.99 -1.92
CA THR A 72 4.96 8.73 -1.40
C THR A 72 5.14 7.22 -1.22
N GLY A 73 6.16 6.65 -1.84
CA GLY A 73 6.45 5.23 -1.78
C GLY A 73 7.95 4.97 -1.68
N ILE A 74 8.32 3.73 -1.38
CA ILE A 74 9.72 3.28 -1.36
C ILE A 74 10.12 2.54 -2.65
N VAL A 75 9.14 2.14 -3.45
CA VAL A 75 9.30 1.41 -4.71
C VAL A 75 8.14 1.77 -5.63
N ASN A 76 8.33 1.51 -6.92
CA ASN A 76 7.30 1.60 -7.96
C ASN A 76 6.20 0.53 -7.75
N LEU A 77 5.39 0.71 -6.71
CA LEU A 77 4.28 -0.15 -6.37
C LEU A 77 3.19 0.70 -5.71
N PRO A 78 1.94 0.65 -6.21
CA PRO A 78 0.82 1.34 -5.60
C PRO A 78 0.68 0.97 -4.12
N LEU A 79 0.40 1.95 -3.26
CA LEU A 79 0.28 1.72 -1.81
C LEU A 79 -0.75 0.64 -1.44
N GLN A 80 -1.80 0.48 -2.26
CA GLN A 80 -2.79 -0.61 -2.13
C GLN A 80 -2.18 -2.02 -2.16
N TYR A 81 -0.99 -2.18 -2.74
CA TYR A 81 -0.28 -3.46 -2.83
C TYR A 81 0.85 -3.59 -1.81
N ILE A 82 0.83 -2.85 -0.71
CA ILE A 82 1.87 -2.83 0.34
C ILE A 82 2.37 -4.23 0.77
N LYS A 83 1.50 -5.25 0.77
CA LYS A 83 1.84 -6.64 1.10
C LYS A 83 2.90 -7.27 0.19
N LYS A 84 3.14 -6.70 -1.00
CA LYS A 84 4.18 -7.16 -1.93
C LYS A 84 5.52 -6.46 -1.72
N VAL A 85 5.60 -5.44 -0.87
CA VAL A 85 6.85 -4.70 -0.63
C VAL A 85 7.96 -5.58 -0.06
N ASN A 86 7.63 -6.58 0.77
CA ASN A 86 8.59 -7.55 1.34
C ASN A 86 9.25 -8.44 0.26
N GLN A 87 8.77 -8.40 -0.99
CA GLN A 87 9.43 -9.08 -2.12
C GLN A 87 10.58 -8.24 -2.71
N PHE A 88 10.64 -6.95 -2.39
CA PHE A 88 11.64 -6.02 -2.90
C PHE A 88 12.70 -5.65 -1.87
N PHE A 89 12.35 -5.62 -0.59
CA PHE A 89 13.26 -5.21 0.49
C PHE A 89 13.18 -6.12 1.71
N ASP A 90 14.26 -6.11 2.48
CA ASP A 90 14.27 -6.62 3.86
C ASP A 90 13.49 -5.69 4.78
N GLU A 91 12.74 -6.26 5.72
CA GLU A 91 11.86 -5.53 6.65
C GLU A 91 12.63 -4.55 7.53
N ALA A 92 13.88 -4.90 7.90
CA ALA A 92 14.76 -4.07 8.71
C ALA A 92 15.58 -3.05 7.89
N ALA A 93 15.43 -3.03 6.56
CA ALA A 93 16.17 -2.09 5.72
C ALA A 93 15.65 -0.66 5.90
N ILE A 94 16.57 0.31 5.90
CA ILE A 94 16.25 1.74 5.87
C ILE A 94 16.42 2.22 4.44
N VAL A 95 15.33 2.72 3.85
CA VAL A 95 15.27 3.09 2.44
C VAL A 95 14.77 4.52 2.26
N ASP A 96 15.15 5.12 1.14
CA ASP A 96 14.71 6.47 0.77
C ASP A 96 13.27 6.47 0.29
N VAL A 97 12.48 7.40 0.82
CA VAL A 97 11.12 7.67 0.35
C VAL A 97 11.18 8.52 -0.91
N LYS A 98 10.35 8.16 -1.88
CA LYS A 98 10.24 8.78 -3.20
C LYS A 98 8.79 9.19 -3.47
N LEU A 99 8.62 10.12 -4.40
CA LEU A 99 7.33 10.54 -4.91
C LEU A 99 7.06 9.84 -6.24
N TYR A 100 5.88 9.21 -6.34
CA TYR A 100 5.41 8.51 -7.52
C TYR A 100 4.13 9.16 -8.05
N LEU A 101 4.04 9.30 -9.37
CA LEU A 101 2.82 9.62 -10.09
C LEU A 101 2.19 8.32 -10.56
N TYR A 102 0.92 8.11 -10.22
CA TYR A 102 0.17 6.91 -10.55
C TYR A 102 -1.14 7.29 -11.26
N VAL A 103 -1.25 6.95 -12.54
CA VAL A 103 -2.44 7.22 -13.36
C VAL A 103 -3.15 5.91 -13.66
N THR A 104 -4.44 5.85 -13.37
CA THR A 104 -5.33 4.71 -13.65
C THR A 104 -6.38 5.16 -14.65
N SER A 105 -6.44 4.49 -15.80
CA SER A 105 -7.47 4.67 -16.81
C SER A 105 -7.49 3.44 -17.71
N PRO A 106 -8.66 2.91 -18.12
CA PRO A 106 -8.74 1.78 -19.05
C PRO A 106 -7.99 1.99 -20.37
N TRP A 107 -7.81 3.25 -20.77
CA TRP A 107 -7.27 3.64 -22.07
C TRP A 107 -5.77 3.91 -22.08
N ILE A 108 -5.13 4.02 -20.91
CA ILE A 108 -3.71 4.40 -20.84
C ILE A 108 -2.79 3.31 -21.41
N ASN A 109 -3.08 2.05 -21.08
CA ASN A 109 -2.38 0.86 -21.56
C ASN A 109 -3.20 -0.40 -21.26
N ARG A 110 -2.69 -1.57 -21.67
CA ARG A 110 -3.35 -2.87 -21.44
C ARG A 110 -3.62 -3.18 -19.97
N SER A 111 -2.81 -2.67 -19.04
CA SER A 111 -3.02 -2.87 -17.59
C SER A 111 -3.95 -1.83 -16.96
N GLY A 112 -4.35 -0.80 -17.72
CA GLY A 112 -5.17 0.31 -17.23
C GLY A 112 -4.46 1.22 -16.22
N MET A 113 -3.13 1.14 -16.11
CA MET A 113 -2.35 1.75 -15.03
C MET A 113 -0.94 2.11 -15.50
N ARG A 114 -0.45 3.30 -15.13
CA ARG A 114 0.94 3.71 -15.32
C ARG A 114 1.45 4.40 -14.06
N ILE A 115 2.71 4.11 -13.71
CA ILE A 115 3.35 4.66 -12.53
C ILE A 115 4.74 5.16 -12.94
N ASP A 116 5.02 6.42 -12.63
CA ASP A 116 6.28 7.08 -12.94
C ASP A 116 6.95 7.60 -11.67
N GLU A 117 8.28 7.43 -11.59
CA GLU A 117 9.10 7.92 -10.49
C GLU A 117 9.47 9.39 -10.73
N ILE A 118 9.07 10.26 -9.80
CA ILE A 118 9.42 11.69 -9.87
C ILE A 118 10.83 11.90 -9.32
N GLY A 119 11.06 11.44 -8.09
CA GLY A 119 12.34 11.53 -7.40
C GLY A 119 12.21 11.25 -5.90
N THR A 120 13.32 11.35 -5.17
CA THR A 120 13.30 11.25 -3.70
C THR A 120 12.63 12.49 -3.08
N ILE A 121 12.09 12.35 -1.87
CA ILE A 121 11.50 13.49 -1.14
C ILE A 121 12.52 14.63 -0.96
N GLU A 122 13.80 14.31 -0.81
CA GLU A 122 14.88 15.31 -0.70
C GLU A 122 15.09 16.07 -2.00
N THR A 123 15.17 15.37 -3.14
CA THR A 123 15.33 16.01 -4.45
C THR A 123 14.10 16.83 -4.84
N VAL A 124 12.89 16.34 -4.51
CA VAL A 124 11.64 17.05 -4.80
C VAL A 124 11.50 18.29 -3.92
N ALA A 125 11.88 18.22 -2.64
CA ALA A 125 11.86 19.39 -1.75
C ALA A 125 12.97 20.42 -2.07
N ALA A 126 14.10 19.97 -2.63
CA ALA A 126 15.20 20.86 -3.01
C ALA A 126 14.90 21.67 -4.29
N ASP A 127 14.16 21.10 -5.24
CA ASP A 127 13.77 21.75 -6.49
C ASP A 127 12.31 21.44 -6.85
N SER A 128 11.40 21.94 -6.01
CA SER A 128 9.96 21.78 -6.22
C SER A 128 9.50 22.25 -7.60
N PRO A 129 9.96 23.39 -8.15
CA PRO A 129 9.56 23.81 -9.50
C PRO A 129 9.92 22.79 -10.59
N ALA A 130 11.13 22.23 -10.57
CA ALA A 130 11.52 21.22 -11.56
C ALA A 130 10.74 19.91 -11.37
N ALA A 131 10.48 19.50 -10.13
CA ALA A 131 9.67 18.32 -9.84
C ALA A 131 8.24 18.47 -10.37
N TRP A 132 7.60 19.63 -10.15
CA TRP A 132 6.25 19.91 -10.66
C TRP A 132 6.21 20.01 -12.18
N ALA A 133 7.21 20.61 -12.81
CA ALA A 133 7.32 20.62 -14.27
C ALA A 133 7.40 19.20 -14.85
N LYS A 134 8.21 18.32 -14.24
CA LYS A 134 8.29 16.91 -14.61
C LYS A 134 6.96 16.18 -14.40
N ILE A 135 6.26 16.44 -13.30
CA ILE A 135 4.94 15.86 -13.03
C ILE A 135 3.93 16.30 -14.09
N SER A 136 3.88 17.59 -14.45
CA SER A 136 2.97 18.08 -15.48
C SER A 136 3.26 17.46 -16.85
N GLU A 137 4.54 17.35 -17.23
CA GLU A 137 4.93 16.76 -18.51
C GLU A 137 4.55 15.28 -18.61
N LEU A 138 4.81 14.50 -17.55
CA LEU A 138 4.45 13.09 -17.49
C LEU A 138 2.93 12.90 -17.48
N LEU A 139 2.21 13.72 -16.70
CA LEU A 139 0.77 13.64 -16.63
C LEU A 139 0.13 14.04 -17.97
N ASP A 140 0.60 15.08 -18.64
CA ASP A 140 0.10 15.45 -19.97
C ASP A 140 0.35 14.34 -21.00
N GLN A 141 1.50 13.66 -20.94
CA GLN A 141 1.76 12.49 -21.78
C GLN A 141 0.77 11.34 -21.50
N ASP A 142 0.46 11.08 -20.23
CA ASP A 142 -0.47 10.04 -19.83
C ASP A 142 -1.92 10.37 -20.20
N LEU A 143 -2.34 11.63 -20.02
CA LEU A 143 -3.65 12.10 -20.45
C LEU A 143 -3.76 12.05 -21.98
N LEU A 144 -2.71 12.40 -22.72
CA LEU A 144 -2.67 12.24 -24.17
C LEU A 144 -2.78 10.77 -24.58
N ALA A 145 -2.15 9.85 -23.86
CA ALA A 145 -2.29 8.42 -24.09
C ALA A 145 -3.72 7.94 -23.82
N VAL A 146 -4.40 8.48 -22.81
CA VAL A 146 -5.82 8.21 -22.54
C VAL A 146 -6.71 8.71 -23.69
N VAL A 147 -6.47 9.93 -24.18
CA VAL A 147 -7.20 10.48 -25.35
C VAL A 147 -6.98 9.59 -26.57
N ALA A 148 -5.72 9.30 -26.92
CA ALA A 148 -5.39 8.45 -28.06
C ALA A 148 -5.97 7.03 -27.92
N GLY A 149 -5.96 6.47 -26.70
CA GLY A 149 -6.59 5.19 -26.41
C GLY A 149 -8.10 5.23 -26.64
N SER A 150 -8.77 6.30 -26.17
CA SER A 150 -10.23 6.46 -26.33
C SER A 150 -10.69 6.61 -27.77
N GLU A 151 -9.85 7.22 -28.62
CA GLU A 151 -10.10 7.39 -30.06
C GLU A 151 -9.68 6.18 -30.89
N ALA A 152 -8.81 5.32 -30.36
CA ALA A 152 -8.41 4.10 -31.05
C ALA A 152 -9.64 3.19 -31.23
N PRO A 153 -9.87 2.64 -32.44
CA PRO A 153 -10.94 1.69 -32.66
C PRO A 153 -10.74 0.54 -31.67
N LYS A 154 -11.73 0.30 -30.81
CA LYS A 154 -11.75 -0.79 -29.83
C LYS A 154 -11.39 -2.09 -30.55
N VAL A 155 -10.11 -2.47 -30.51
CA VAL A 155 -9.67 -3.79 -30.94
C VAL A 155 -10.25 -4.71 -29.88
N VAL A 156 -11.41 -5.29 -30.21
CA VAL A 156 -12.00 -6.40 -29.47
C VAL A 156 -10.86 -7.37 -29.19
N PRO A 157 -10.51 -7.63 -27.91
CA PRO A 157 -9.53 -8.65 -27.60
C PRO A 157 -10.03 -9.95 -28.21
N GLU A 158 -9.35 -10.38 -29.27
CA GLU A 158 -9.54 -11.68 -29.88
C GLU A 158 -9.52 -12.71 -28.75
N GLU A 159 -10.63 -13.46 -28.65
CA GLU A 159 -10.83 -14.50 -27.65
C GLU A 159 -9.57 -15.34 -27.51
N GLN A 160 -9.05 -15.43 -26.29
CA GLN A 160 -8.17 -16.53 -25.92
C GLN A 160 -8.90 -17.83 -26.27
N PRO A 161 -8.35 -18.70 -27.14
CA PRO A 161 -8.99 -19.96 -27.44
C PRO A 161 -9.12 -20.77 -26.15
N ALA A 162 -10.35 -21.21 -25.92
CA ALA A 162 -10.84 -21.89 -24.74
C ALA A 162 -9.85 -22.87 -24.11
N LYS A 163 -9.72 -22.74 -22.79
CA LYS A 163 -9.26 -23.81 -21.88
C LYS A 163 -9.99 -25.10 -22.22
N LYS A 164 -9.26 -26.11 -22.72
CA LYS A 164 -9.74 -27.50 -22.74
C LYS A 164 -10.02 -27.95 -21.30
N ALA A 165 -11.30 -28.19 -21.02
CA ALA A 165 -11.74 -28.80 -19.78
C ALA A 165 -11.20 -30.25 -19.62
N PRO A 166 -10.98 -30.72 -18.39
CA PRO A 166 -10.42 -32.05 -18.12
C PRO A 166 -11.47 -33.14 -18.36
N ALA A 167 -11.13 -34.11 -19.22
CA ALA A 167 -11.98 -35.27 -19.47
C ALA A 167 -12.07 -36.17 -18.23
N LYS A 168 -13.26 -36.21 -17.62
CA LYS A 168 -13.67 -37.21 -16.62
C LYS A 168 -13.88 -38.58 -17.29
N LYS A 169 -13.32 -39.60 -16.64
CA LYS A 169 -13.47 -41.04 -16.91
C LYS A 169 -14.93 -41.47 -17.14
N LYS A 170 -15.15 -42.37 -18.11
CA LYS A 170 -16.20 -43.39 -18.06
C LYS A 170 -15.64 -44.74 -18.50
N ALA A 171 -15.86 -45.75 -17.67
CA ALA A 171 -15.35 -47.11 -17.79
C ALA A 171 -16.16 -47.94 -18.80
N THR A 172 -15.50 -48.89 -19.48
CA THR A 172 -16.10 -50.17 -19.88
C THR A 172 -15.06 -51.29 -19.99
N THR A 173 -15.49 -52.45 -19.55
CA THR A 173 -14.83 -53.71 -19.22
C THR A 173 -14.46 -54.62 -20.40
N LYS A 174 -13.32 -55.35 -20.35
CA LYS A 174 -13.22 -56.77 -20.76
C LYS A 174 -11.94 -57.51 -20.29
N LYS A 175 -12.13 -58.39 -19.30
CA LYS A 175 -11.72 -59.81 -19.15
C LYS A 175 -10.23 -60.28 -19.22
N LYS A 176 -9.69 -60.57 -18.01
CA LYS A 176 -9.11 -61.84 -17.45
C LYS A 176 -7.87 -62.54 -18.07
N ALA A 177 -6.80 -62.66 -17.27
CA ALA A 177 -6.01 -63.88 -16.96
C ALA A 177 -4.99 -63.60 -15.80
N THR A 178 -5.27 -64.00 -14.55
CA THR A 178 -4.63 -65.11 -13.75
C THR A 178 -3.15 -64.97 -13.35
N ALA A 179 -2.85 -64.73 -12.06
CA ALA A 179 -2.16 -65.67 -11.14
C ALA A 179 -1.69 -65.05 -9.78
N LYS A 180 -2.18 -65.68 -8.69
CA LYS A 180 -1.60 -65.96 -7.34
C LYS A 180 -1.07 -64.87 -6.36
N LYS A 181 -1.75 -64.84 -5.17
CA LYS A 181 -1.28 -64.98 -3.75
C LYS A 181 -0.15 -64.05 -3.25
N LYS A 182 -0.12 -63.47 -2.04
CA LYS A 182 -0.84 -63.65 -0.74
C LYS A 182 -0.47 -62.43 0.16
N ALA A 183 -1.39 -62.01 1.04
CA ALA A 183 -1.20 -60.98 2.09
C ALA A 183 -0.28 -61.45 3.24
N PRO A 184 0.03 -60.63 4.28
CA PRO A 184 -0.97 -60.37 5.33
C PRO A 184 -0.99 -58.95 5.94
N ALA A 185 -2.08 -58.70 6.66
CA ALA A 185 -2.41 -57.51 7.42
C ALA A 185 -2.09 -57.64 8.93
N LYS A 186 -2.04 -56.49 9.61
CA LYS A 186 -2.41 -56.14 11.01
C LYS A 186 -2.00 -57.04 12.21
N LYS A 187 -1.40 -56.41 13.23
CA LYS A 187 -1.62 -56.64 14.68
C LYS A 187 -1.08 -55.43 15.47
N ALA A 188 -1.87 -54.56 16.13
CA ALA A 188 -2.64 -54.66 17.38
C ALA A 188 -1.83 -54.40 18.69
N THR A 189 -2.38 -53.46 19.49
CA THR A 189 -2.52 -53.42 20.98
C THR A 189 -1.40 -53.02 21.95
N ALA A 190 -1.72 -51.96 22.73
CA ALA A 190 -1.76 -51.87 24.21
C ALA A 190 -0.53 -51.38 25.05
N LYS A 191 -0.63 -50.12 25.51
CA LYS A 191 -0.77 -49.63 26.91
C LYS A 191 -0.01 -50.35 28.06
N LYS A 192 0.85 -49.59 28.78
CA LYS A 192 1.01 -49.52 30.26
C LYS A 192 1.95 -48.33 30.60
N THR A 193 1.48 -47.25 31.24
CA THR A 193 1.43 -46.96 32.71
C THR A 193 2.76 -47.07 33.45
N THR A 194 3.19 -45.99 34.12
CA THR A 194 3.38 -45.91 35.59
C THR A 194 3.82 -44.50 36.06
N THR A 195 3.05 -43.95 37.03
CA THR A 195 3.44 -43.15 38.23
C THR A 195 4.35 -41.92 38.11
N LYS A 196 3.95 -40.69 38.49
CA LYS A 196 3.52 -40.12 39.80
C LYS A 196 4.69 -39.47 40.59
N LYS A 197 4.39 -38.27 41.12
CA LYS A 197 5.02 -37.49 42.23
C LYS A 197 6.08 -36.46 41.77
N ALA A 198 5.85 -35.14 41.81
CA ALA A 198 5.47 -34.20 42.88
C ALA A 198 6.56 -33.97 43.94
N THR A 199 7.05 -32.72 44.01
CA THR A 199 7.42 -31.90 45.20
C THR A 199 8.11 -30.62 44.69
N THR A 200 7.48 -29.45 44.65
CA THR A 200 7.21 -28.46 45.72
C THR A 200 8.39 -27.59 46.17
N LYS A 201 8.11 -26.27 46.19
CA LYS A 201 8.49 -25.26 47.21
C LYS A 201 9.95 -24.73 47.16
N LYS A 202 10.27 -23.45 47.46
CA LYS A 202 9.49 -22.31 48.00
C LYS A 202 10.40 -21.08 48.24
N ALA A 203 9.75 -19.89 48.23
CA ALA A 203 9.98 -18.64 49.01
C ALA A 203 11.15 -17.72 48.61
N ALA A 204 10.88 -16.43 48.31
CA ALA A 204 10.52 -15.26 49.18
C ALA A 204 11.77 -14.36 49.31
N ALA A 205 11.76 -13.03 49.48
CA ALA A 205 10.80 -12.02 49.95
C ALA A 205 11.23 -10.65 49.37
N LYS A 206 10.32 -9.74 48.97
CA LYS A 206 9.75 -8.60 49.74
C LYS A 206 10.73 -7.53 50.27
N LYS A 207 10.61 -6.30 49.73
CA LYS A 207 10.61 -4.98 50.41
C LYS A 207 10.14 -3.93 49.38
N THR A 208 8.96 -3.31 49.41
CA THR A 208 8.42 -2.22 50.26
C THR A 208 9.40 -1.09 50.60
N THR A 209 9.16 0.11 50.05
CA THR A 209 9.01 1.36 50.84
C THR A 209 8.11 2.37 50.13
N THR A 210 7.11 2.80 50.88
CA THR A 210 6.17 3.94 50.75
C THR A 210 6.83 5.32 50.93
N LYS A 211 6.26 6.35 50.28
CA LYS A 211 5.94 7.72 50.77
C LYS A 211 5.87 8.66 49.55
N LYS A 212 5.14 9.78 49.49
CA LYS A 212 4.03 10.43 50.20
C LYS A 212 4.03 11.87 49.65
N ALA A 213 2.86 12.35 49.23
CA ALA A 213 2.35 13.73 49.22
C ALA A 213 3.27 14.91 48.78
N ALA A 214 2.75 15.78 47.90
CA ALA A 214 2.13 17.05 48.30
C ALA A 214 2.02 18.04 47.12
N THR A 215 0.77 18.46 46.85
CA THR A 215 0.32 19.85 46.61
C THR A 215 1.37 20.96 46.41
N LYS A 216 1.25 21.76 45.34
CA LYS A 216 1.05 23.23 45.37
C LYS A 216 1.12 23.87 43.96
N LYS A 217 -0.05 24.27 43.44
CA LYS A 217 -0.30 25.56 42.75
C LYS A 217 -0.67 26.57 43.87
N PRO A 218 -0.60 27.93 43.76
CA PRO A 218 -0.30 28.81 42.62
C PRO A 218 0.82 29.84 42.88
N ALA A 219 1.30 30.50 41.83
CA ALA A 219 1.71 31.90 41.93
C ALA A 219 1.46 32.59 40.59
N ALA A 220 0.42 33.41 40.57
CA ALA A 220 0.21 34.43 39.54
C ALA A 220 1.13 35.61 39.86
N THR A 221 1.95 36.02 38.88
CA THR A 221 2.65 37.31 38.92
C THR A 221 2.37 38.07 37.63
N LYS A 222 1.54 39.08 37.80
CA LYS A 222 1.27 40.28 37.01
C LYS A 222 2.24 40.55 35.83
N LYS A 223 1.66 40.72 34.64
CA LYS A 223 2.26 41.52 33.56
C LYS A 223 1.15 42.13 32.69
N THR A 224 0.96 43.44 32.78
CA THR A 224 0.53 44.37 31.71
C THR A 224 0.65 45.80 32.25
N THR A 225 1.72 46.56 31.94
CA THR A 225 1.82 47.52 30.81
C THR A 225 0.60 48.45 30.73
N LYS A 226 0.64 49.68 31.24
CA LYS A 226 1.27 50.92 30.70
C LYS A 226 0.74 51.34 29.31
N LYS A 227 -0.12 52.38 29.34
CA LYS A 227 -0.39 53.50 28.41
C LYS A 227 -0.49 53.27 26.89
N ALA A 228 -1.61 53.72 26.33
CA ALA A 228 -1.76 54.75 25.27
C ALA A 228 -3.19 55.31 25.44
N ASP A 229 -3.35 56.59 25.79
CA ASP A 229 -3.59 57.72 24.87
C ASP A 229 -4.77 57.47 23.91
#